data_AF-A0A432RV93-F1
#
_entry.id   AF-A0A432RV93-F1
#
_cell.length_a   1.000
_cell.length_b   1.000
_cell.length_c   1.000
_cell.angle_alpha   90.00
_cell.angle_beta   90.00
_cell.angle_gamma   90.00
#
_symmetry.space_group_name_H-M   'P 1'
#
loop_
_entity.id
_entity.type
_entity.pdbx_description
1 polymer ?
#
loop_
_entity_poly.entity_id
_entity_poly.type
_entity_poly.pdbx_seq_one_letter_code
_entity_poly.pdbx_strand_id
1 'polypeptide(L)'
;MNLIIVFGGSSYEHEISIVSAITLKDKIKKHNLTFVFVDRDRDFYLIDKENLKSKYFSSFEYKRAKKLELTKGGFKYKNAGFGPYSHYVDNSVECADFINPYGDQAKPRCTVPEDLSPGSVVELHGGPYQSLWLEGVNGSREKPIFIRGYRVDD
;
A
#
# COMPACT_ATOMS: atom_id res chain seq x y z
N MET A 1 -7.11 -9.54 21.48
CA MET A 1 -6.33 -10.37 20.54
C MET A 1 -6.44 -9.77 19.15
N ASN A 2 -5.31 -9.71 18.44
CA ASN A 2 -5.24 -9.30 17.05
C ASN A 2 -5.31 -10.55 16.18
N LEU A 3 -6.21 -10.56 15.20
CA LEU A 3 -6.39 -11.68 14.29
C LEU A 3 -6.26 -11.20 12.85
N ILE A 4 -5.54 -11.97 12.05
CA ILE A 4 -5.47 -11.77 10.60
C ILE A 4 -6.38 -12.81 9.94
N ILE A 5 -7.28 -12.36 9.06
CA ILE A 5 -8.09 -13.20 8.19
C ILE A 5 -7.46 -13.15 6.80
N VAL A 6 -6.88 -14.28 6.37
CA VAL A 6 -6.36 -14.46 5.02
C VAL A 6 -7.41 -15.19 4.19
N PHE A 7 -7.78 -14.66 3.03
CA PHE A 7 -8.84 -15.20 2.17
C PHE A 7 -8.55 -14.92 0.69
N GLY A 8 -9.15 -15.69 -0.22
CA GLY A 8 -8.91 -15.60 -1.67
C GLY A 8 -8.16 -16.82 -2.22
N GLY A 9 -7.14 -16.58 -3.05
CA GLY A 9 -6.30 -17.60 -3.67
C GLY A 9 -7.04 -18.43 -4.71
N SER A 10 -6.85 -19.75 -4.70
CA SER A 10 -7.53 -20.67 -5.65
C SER A 10 -9.06 -20.60 -5.57
N SER A 11 -9.62 -20.12 -4.46
CA SER A 11 -11.06 -19.96 -4.24
C SER A 11 -11.59 -18.57 -4.60
N TYR A 12 -10.78 -17.71 -5.25
CA TYR A 12 -11.24 -16.42 -5.79
C TYR A 12 -12.18 -16.60 -6.98
N GLU A 13 -12.00 -17.64 -7.81
CA GLU A 13 -12.85 -17.86 -8.99
C GLU A 13 -14.33 -18.11 -8.65
N HIS A 14 -14.63 -18.49 -7.42
CA HIS A 14 -15.98 -18.82 -6.98
C HIS A 14 -16.57 -17.83 -5.96
N GLU A 15 -15.90 -16.71 -5.64
CA GLU A 15 -16.33 -15.67 -4.67
C GLU A 15 -16.62 -16.15 -3.22
N ILE A 16 -16.69 -17.46 -2.95
CA ILE A 16 -17.05 -18.05 -1.65
C ILE A 16 -16.11 -17.59 -0.53
N SER A 17 -14.81 -17.47 -0.83
CA SER A 17 -13.80 -17.04 0.14
C SER A 17 -14.04 -15.60 0.62
N ILE A 18 -14.49 -14.71 -0.27
CA ILE A 18 -14.82 -13.32 0.04
C ILE A 18 -16.07 -13.25 0.91
N VAL A 19 -17.14 -13.97 0.55
CA VAL A 19 -18.39 -14.03 1.32
C VAL A 19 -18.13 -14.60 2.73
N SER A 20 -17.26 -15.60 2.83
CA SER A 20 -16.86 -16.19 4.12
C SER A 20 -16.12 -15.19 5.01
N ALA A 21 -15.17 -14.43 4.45
CA ALA A 21 -14.44 -13.40 5.19
C ALA A 21 -15.36 -12.26 5.68
N ILE A 22 -16.34 -11.85 4.86
CA ILE A 22 -17.36 -10.86 5.24
C ILE A 22 -18.22 -11.39 6.39
N THR A 23 -18.69 -12.63 6.29
CA THR A 23 -19.50 -13.25 7.35
C THR A 23 -18.71 -13.38 8.65
N LEU A 24 -17.43 -13.76 8.56
CA LEU A 24 -16.55 -13.92 9.71
C LEU A 24 -16.30 -12.57 10.41
N LYS A 25 -16.05 -11.50 9.65
CA LYS A 25 -15.91 -10.12 10.18
C LYS A 25 -17.04 -9.76 11.14
N ASP A 26 -18.28 -10.09 10.78
CA ASP A 26 -19.47 -9.73 11.56
C ASP A 26 -19.64 -10.61 12.81
N LYS A 27 -19.22 -11.87 12.75
CA LYS A 27 -19.31 -12.82 13.86
C LYS A 27 -18.23 -12.63 14.92
N ILE A 28 -17.03 -12.21 14.55
CA ILE A 28 -15.89 -12.05 15.47
C ILE A 28 -15.44 -10.60 15.65
N LYS A 29 -16.36 -9.64 15.47
CA LYS A 29 -16.14 -8.18 15.62
C LYS A 29 -15.59 -7.71 16.98
N LYS A 30 -15.61 -8.56 18.00
CA LYS A 30 -15.04 -8.29 19.33
C LYS A 30 -13.50 -8.29 19.35
N HIS A 31 -12.87 -8.81 18.29
CA HIS A 31 -11.43 -8.83 18.13
C HIS A 31 -10.97 -7.73 17.17
N ASN A 32 -9.70 -7.36 17.26
CA ASN A 32 -9.09 -6.48 16.27
C ASN A 32 -8.74 -7.33 15.04
N LEU A 33 -9.39 -7.04 13.92
CA LEU A 33 -9.32 -7.85 12.70
C LEU A 33 -8.55 -7.12 11.61
N THR A 34 -7.61 -7.81 11.00
CA THR A 34 -6.88 -7.37 9.80
C THR A 34 -7.21 -8.33 8.68
N PHE A 35 -7.44 -7.81 7.47
CA PHE A 35 -7.86 -8.59 6.32
C PHE A 35 -6.76 -8.60 5.28
N VAL A 36 -6.35 -9.80 4.86
CA VAL A 36 -5.37 -9.99 3.78
C VAL A 36 -6.03 -10.79 2.67
N PHE A 37 -6.17 -10.15 1.52
CA PHE A 37 -6.70 -10.79 0.32
C PHE A 37 -5.56 -11.35 -0.53
N VAL A 38 -5.74 -12.56 -1.05
CA VAL A 38 -4.83 -13.20 -1.98
C VAL A 38 -5.53 -13.29 -3.34
N ASP A 39 -4.92 -12.72 -4.37
CA ASP A 39 -5.52 -12.73 -5.71
C ASP A 39 -5.15 -13.98 -6.53
N ARG A 40 -5.51 -13.99 -7.83
CA ARG A 40 -5.19 -15.08 -8.77
C ARG A 40 -3.69 -15.25 -9.00
N ASP A 41 -2.95 -14.16 -8.95
CA ASP A 41 -1.50 -14.12 -9.19
C ASP A 41 -0.71 -14.48 -7.92
N ARG A 42 -1.41 -14.82 -6.82
CA ARG A 42 -0.86 -15.07 -5.48
C ARG A 42 -0.21 -13.85 -4.84
N ASP A 43 -0.61 -12.66 -5.28
CA ASP A 43 -0.24 -11.41 -4.64
C ASP A 43 -1.12 -11.15 -3.41
N PHE A 44 -0.49 -10.64 -2.35
CA PHE A 44 -1.15 -10.36 -1.07
C PHE A 44 -1.48 -8.87 -0.96
N TYR A 45 -2.70 -8.55 -0.56
CA TYR A 45 -3.19 -7.19 -0.43
C TYR A 45 -3.82 -6.98 0.95
N LEU A 46 -3.41 -5.93 1.65
CA LEU A 46 -4.02 -5.50 2.91
C LEU A 46 -5.33 -4.76 2.61
N ILE A 47 -6.45 -5.28 3.12
CA ILE A 47 -7.79 -4.74 2.82
C ILE A 47 -8.35 -4.00 4.03
N ASP A 48 -8.81 -2.77 3.81
CA ASP A 48 -9.53 -2.01 4.83
C ASP A 48 -10.90 -2.63 5.11
N LYS A 49 -11.32 -2.58 6.38
CA LYS A 49 -12.61 -3.15 6.82
C LYS A 49 -13.81 -2.58 6.05
N GLU A 50 -13.74 -1.33 5.63
CA GLU A 50 -14.75 -0.61 4.84
C GLU A 50 -14.86 -1.12 3.40
N ASN A 51 -13.75 -1.61 2.85
CA ASN A 51 -13.62 -2.13 1.48
C ASN A 51 -13.94 -3.62 1.40
N LEU A 52 -14.25 -4.28 2.52
CA LEU A 52 -14.62 -5.70 2.57
C LEU A 52 -16.06 -5.93 2.06
N LYS A 53 -16.27 -5.76 0.75
CA LYS A 53 -17.56 -5.91 0.03
C LYS A 53 -17.32 -6.62 -1.29
N SER A 54 -18.23 -7.50 -1.73
CA SER A 54 -18.05 -8.28 -2.98
C SER A 54 -17.74 -7.40 -4.20
N LYS A 55 -18.40 -6.24 -4.32
CA LYS A 55 -18.17 -5.29 -5.43
C LYS A 55 -16.71 -4.81 -5.53
N TYR A 56 -16.03 -4.61 -4.40
CA TYR A 56 -14.64 -4.14 -4.36
C TYR A 56 -13.66 -5.16 -4.96
N PHE A 57 -14.00 -6.46 -4.84
CA PHE A 57 -13.19 -7.55 -5.38
C PHE A 57 -13.54 -7.86 -6.84
N SER A 58 -14.81 -7.75 -7.22
CA SER A 58 -15.24 -7.95 -8.61
C SER A 58 -14.88 -6.79 -9.53
N SER A 59 -14.72 -5.56 -9.00
CA SER A 59 -14.26 -4.38 -9.75
C SER A 59 -12.74 -4.23 -9.86
N PHE A 60 -11.95 -5.15 -9.28
CA PHE A 60 -10.49 -5.07 -9.19
C PHE A 60 -9.93 -3.86 -8.43
N GLU A 61 -10.76 -3.14 -7.67
CA GLU A 61 -10.31 -1.98 -6.87
C GLU A 61 -9.26 -2.35 -5.82
N TYR A 62 -9.25 -3.60 -5.35
CA TYR A 62 -8.23 -4.14 -4.44
C TYR A 62 -6.81 -4.06 -4.98
N LYS A 63 -6.60 -3.97 -6.30
CA LYS A 63 -5.26 -3.81 -6.88
C LYS A 63 -4.58 -2.50 -6.46
N ARG A 64 -5.36 -1.49 -6.01
CA ARG A 64 -4.85 -0.24 -5.44
C ARG A 64 -4.56 -0.34 -3.94
N ALA A 65 -4.93 -1.44 -3.30
CA ALA A 65 -4.66 -1.66 -1.89
C ALA A 65 -3.17 -1.93 -1.65
N LYS A 66 -2.75 -1.83 -0.39
CA LYS A 66 -1.36 -1.99 -0.01
C LYS A 66 -0.90 -3.44 -0.23
N LYS A 67 -0.01 -3.65 -1.20
CA LYS A 67 0.60 -4.94 -1.47
C LYS A 67 1.52 -5.36 -0.32
N LEU A 68 1.44 -6.62 0.08
CA LEU A 68 2.22 -7.25 1.14
C LEU A 68 3.15 -8.30 0.54
N GLU A 69 4.30 -8.46 1.15
CA GLU A 69 5.26 -9.52 0.82
C GLU A 69 5.37 -10.50 1.98
N LEU A 70 5.34 -11.80 1.69
CA LEU A 70 5.59 -12.82 2.70
C LEU A 70 7.08 -12.89 3.01
N THR A 71 7.43 -12.76 4.29
CA THR A 71 8.80 -12.92 4.79
C THR A 71 8.81 -13.87 5.98
N LYS A 72 10.00 -14.39 6.34
CA LYS A 72 10.15 -15.21 7.55
C LYS A 72 9.74 -14.36 8.77
N GLY A 73 8.63 -14.73 9.40
CA GLY A 73 8.09 -14.02 10.57
C GLY A 73 6.84 -13.18 10.30
N GLY A 74 6.33 -13.11 9.06
CA GLY A 74 5.03 -12.49 8.78
C GLY A 74 4.93 -11.81 7.41
N PHE A 75 4.15 -10.72 7.36
CA PHE A 75 4.00 -9.88 6.19
C PHE A 75 4.88 -8.64 6.30
N LYS A 76 5.74 -8.41 5.30
CA LYS A 76 6.48 -7.17 5.12
C LYS A 76 5.71 -6.23 4.20
N TYR A 77 5.91 -4.94 4.41
CA TYR A 77 5.48 -3.88 3.51
C TYR A 77 6.59 -2.85 3.37
N LYS A 78 6.56 -2.09 2.27
CA LYS A 78 7.47 -0.97 2.03
C LYS A 78 7.38 0.04 3.20
N ASN A 79 8.46 0.17 3.97
CA ASN A 79 8.57 1.03 5.14
C ASN A 79 10.01 1.53 5.24
N ALA A 80 10.19 2.84 5.38
CA ALA A 80 11.49 3.51 5.42
C ALA A 80 11.92 3.93 6.84
N GLY A 81 11.27 3.39 7.88
CA GLY A 81 11.58 3.69 9.29
C GLY A 81 10.50 4.51 9.98
N PHE A 82 9.81 5.39 9.24
CA PHE A 82 8.73 6.25 9.77
C PHE A 82 7.33 5.78 9.39
N GLY A 83 7.18 4.51 9.04
CA GLY A 83 5.92 3.91 8.64
C GLY A 83 5.85 3.65 7.13
N PRO A 84 4.72 3.11 6.65
CA PRO A 84 4.59 2.68 5.27
C PRO A 84 4.71 3.86 4.30
N TYR A 85 5.35 3.62 3.16
CA TYR A 85 5.38 4.55 2.04
C TYR A 85 4.80 3.89 0.78
N SER A 86 4.22 4.69 -0.10
CA SER A 86 3.86 4.27 -1.46
C SER A 86 4.97 4.60 -2.45
N HIS A 87 5.68 5.73 -2.25
CA HIS A 87 6.80 6.13 -3.10
C HIS A 87 8.06 6.38 -2.29
N TYR A 88 9.21 5.98 -2.84
CA TYR A 88 10.53 6.24 -2.27
C TYR A 88 11.37 7.04 -3.27
N VAL A 89 11.77 8.24 -2.88
CA VAL A 89 12.47 9.19 -3.74
C VAL A 89 13.78 9.56 -3.07
N ASP A 90 14.89 9.38 -3.79
CA ASP A 90 16.22 9.74 -3.35
C ASP A 90 17.09 10.03 -4.58
N ASN A 91 17.42 11.30 -4.79
CA ASN A 91 18.28 11.74 -5.89
C ASN A 91 19.78 11.76 -5.52
N SER A 92 20.15 11.34 -4.31
CA SER A 92 21.55 11.28 -3.86
C SER A 92 22.24 9.95 -4.19
N VAL A 93 21.47 8.95 -4.64
CA VAL A 93 21.96 7.62 -5.03
C VAL A 93 21.49 7.27 -6.45
N GLU A 94 21.89 6.08 -6.94
CA GLU A 94 21.53 5.63 -8.28
C GLU A 94 20.01 5.36 -8.42
N CYS A 95 19.28 6.35 -8.91
CA CYS A 95 17.82 6.36 -8.99
C CYS A 95 17.29 6.10 -10.42
N ALA A 96 15.99 5.80 -10.56
CA ALA A 96 15.32 5.67 -11.86
C ALA A 96 13.80 5.94 -11.79
N ASP A 97 13.31 6.92 -12.55
CA ASP A 97 11.89 7.31 -12.52
C ASP A 97 10.96 6.44 -13.37
N PHE A 98 11.45 5.96 -14.52
CA PHE A 98 10.64 5.19 -15.47
C PHE A 98 10.68 3.68 -15.21
N ILE A 99 11.82 3.17 -14.71
CA ILE A 99 12.02 1.74 -14.46
C ILE A 99 11.35 1.32 -13.15
N ASN A 100 11.37 2.19 -12.13
CA ASN A 100 10.72 1.95 -10.86
C ASN A 100 9.75 3.09 -10.53
N PRO A 101 8.50 3.05 -11.04
CA PRO A 101 7.57 4.17 -10.91
C PRO A 101 7.17 4.49 -9.46
N TYR A 102 7.37 3.55 -8.53
CA TYR A 102 7.14 3.77 -7.10
C TYR A 102 8.44 4.00 -6.32
N GLY A 103 9.57 3.47 -6.79
CA GLY A 103 10.79 3.47 -6.02
C GLY A 103 10.77 2.50 -4.83
N ASP A 104 11.96 2.16 -4.37
CA ASP A 104 12.23 1.52 -3.09
C ASP A 104 13.67 1.87 -2.65
N GLN A 105 14.08 1.38 -1.48
CA GLN A 105 15.40 1.69 -0.92
C GLN A 105 16.57 1.18 -1.78
N ALA A 106 16.37 0.16 -2.61
CA ALA A 106 17.43 -0.36 -3.48
C ALA A 106 17.50 0.41 -4.80
N LYS A 107 16.35 0.81 -5.34
CA LYS A 107 16.24 1.61 -6.56
C LYS A 107 15.22 2.73 -6.38
N PRO A 108 15.61 3.88 -5.80
CA PRO A 108 14.72 5.01 -5.57
C PRO A 108 14.29 5.66 -6.88
N ARG A 109 13.23 6.46 -6.81
CA ARG A 109 12.94 7.48 -7.83
C ARG A 109 13.92 8.65 -7.71
N CYS A 110 14.24 9.28 -8.83
CA CYS A 110 15.03 10.51 -8.88
C CYS A 110 14.18 11.74 -8.59
N THR A 111 12.90 11.69 -8.95
CA THR A 111 11.97 12.81 -8.83
C THR A 111 10.69 12.39 -8.12
N VAL A 112 10.06 13.37 -7.46
CA VAL A 112 8.72 13.18 -6.89
C VAL A 112 7.73 13.01 -8.03
N PRO A 113 6.90 11.95 -8.03
CA PRO A 113 5.86 11.78 -9.04
C PRO A 113 4.89 12.97 -9.07
N GLU A 114 4.54 13.42 -10.26
CA GLU A 114 3.56 14.48 -10.48
C GLU A 114 2.12 13.96 -10.33
N ASP A 115 1.91 12.65 -10.43
CA ASP A 115 0.60 11.98 -10.48
C ASP A 115 0.26 11.17 -9.21
N LEU A 116 0.37 11.80 -8.04
CA LEU A 116 0.08 11.13 -6.77
C LEU A 116 -1.42 10.87 -6.57
N SER A 117 -1.79 9.60 -6.37
CA SER A 117 -3.15 9.19 -6.02
C SER A 117 -3.50 9.49 -4.55
N PRO A 118 -4.77 9.74 -4.19
CA PRO A 118 -5.20 9.91 -2.80
C PRO A 118 -4.73 8.77 -1.89
N GLY A 119 -4.14 9.10 -0.73
CA GLY A 119 -3.56 8.13 0.20
C GLY A 119 -2.09 7.83 -0.05
N SER A 120 -1.46 8.45 -1.06
CA SER A 120 -0.03 8.29 -1.32
C SER A 120 0.82 8.83 -0.18
N VAL A 121 1.89 8.12 0.16
CA VAL A 121 2.92 8.54 1.11
C VAL A 121 4.25 8.52 0.38
N VAL A 122 4.80 9.70 0.12
CA VAL A 122 6.11 9.88 -0.51
C VAL A 122 7.15 10.07 0.58
N GLU A 123 8.08 9.12 0.67
CA GLU A 123 9.29 9.25 1.46
C GLU A 123 10.37 9.93 0.62
N LEU A 124 10.83 11.10 1.08
CA LEU A 124 11.88 11.88 0.45
C LEU A 124 13.19 11.77 1.23
N HIS A 125 14.24 11.34 0.56
CA HIS A 125 15.62 11.34 1.03
C HIS A 125 16.49 12.20 0.09
N GLY A 126 17.69 12.60 0.51
CA GLY A 126 18.61 13.37 -0.34
C GLY A 126 18.17 14.82 -0.59
N GLY A 127 18.56 15.36 -1.74
CA GLY A 127 18.35 16.75 -2.14
C GLY A 127 19.65 17.49 -2.48
N PRO A 128 19.55 18.72 -3.02
CA PRO A 128 18.32 19.46 -3.28
C PRO A 128 17.54 18.93 -4.50
N TYR A 129 16.22 19.08 -4.48
CA TYR A 129 15.33 18.81 -5.61
C TYR A 129 15.02 20.11 -6.35
N GLN A 130 15.30 20.18 -7.65
CA GLN A 130 15.26 21.46 -8.39
C GLN A 130 13.85 22.00 -8.66
N SER A 131 12.83 21.12 -8.79
CA SER A 131 11.44 21.56 -8.79
C SER A 131 10.49 20.46 -8.31
N LEU A 132 9.50 20.85 -7.53
CA LEU A 132 8.40 20.00 -7.07
C LEU A 132 7.10 20.55 -7.64
N TRP A 133 6.69 20.08 -8.82
CA TRP A 133 5.43 20.45 -9.44
C TRP A 133 4.36 19.42 -9.05
N LEU A 134 3.43 19.82 -8.20
CA LEU A 134 2.32 18.99 -7.72
C LEU A 134 0.97 19.55 -8.17
N GLU A 135 0.89 20.04 -9.40
CA GLU A 135 -0.36 20.57 -9.96
C GLU A 135 -1.38 19.43 -10.15
N GLY A 136 -2.59 19.61 -9.63
CA GLY A 136 -3.67 18.62 -9.77
C GLY A 136 -3.61 17.44 -8.78
N VAL A 137 -2.58 17.38 -7.92
CA VAL A 137 -2.48 16.35 -6.87
C VAL A 137 -3.47 16.66 -5.74
N ASN A 138 -4.51 15.84 -5.62
CA ASN A 138 -5.59 16.04 -4.64
C ASN A 138 -5.75 14.81 -3.75
N GLY A 139 -5.43 14.94 -2.46
CA GLY A 139 -5.85 13.97 -1.43
C GLY A 139 -7.29 14.19 -0.99
N SER A 140 -7.89 13.21 -0.29
CA SER A 140 -9.17 13.39 0.41
C SER A 140 -8.97 13.44 1.92
N ARG A 141 -10.00 13.82 2.68
CA ARG A 141 -9.96 13.78 4.14
C ARG A 141 -9.69 12.36 4.67
N GLU A 142 -10.24 11.35 4.00
CA GLU A 142 -10.09 9.93 4.33
C GLU A 142 -8.77 9.36 3.78
N LYS A 143 -8.24 9.94 2.69
CA LYS A 143 -7.03 9.49 2.01
C LYS A 143 -6.13 10.69 1.66
N PRO A 144 -5.54 11.34 2.68
CA PRO A 144 -4.62 12.45 2.45
C PRO A 144 -3.34 11.96 1.75
N ILE A 145 -2.69 12.86 1.03
CA ILE A 145 -1.38 12.62 0.44
C ILE A 145 -0.34 13.19 1.40
N PHE A 146 0.64 12.36 1.77
CA PHE A 146 1.75 12.76 2.61
C PHE A 146 3.02 12.82 1.79
N ILE A 147 3.74 13.93 1.88
CA ILE A 147 5.11 14.06 1.39
C ILE A 147 5.95 14.42 2.61
N ARG A 148 6.90 13.56 2.95
CA ARG A 148 7.70 13.71 4.17
C ARG A 148 9.16 13.48 3.89
N GLY A 149 10.00 14.31 4.50
CA GLY A 149 11.45 14.19 4.43
C GLY A 149 11.99 13.29 5.53
N TYR A 150 13.08 12.59 5.23
CA TYR A 150 13.88 11.90 6.23
C TYR A 150 14.67 12.93 7.03
N ARG A 151 14.45 12.97 8.35
CA ARG A 151 15.28 13.77 9.25
C ARG A 151 16.43 12.89 9.72
N VAL A 152 17.65 13.23 9.30
CA VAL A 152 18.84 12.75 10.00
C VAL A 152 18.88 13.59 11.28
N ASP A 153 18.57 13.00 12.43
CA ASP A 153 18.87 13.66 13.69
C ASP A 153 20.40 13.64 13.84
N ASP A 154 21.02 14.83 13.86
CA ASP A 154 22.44 15.05 14.16
C ASP A 154 22.78 14.69 15.62
#